data_AF-D0LXL9-F1
#
_entry.id   AF-D0LXL9-F1
#
_cell.length_a   1.000
_cell.length_b   1.000
_cell.length_c   1.000
_cell.angle_alpha   90.00
_cell.angle_beta   90.00
_cell.angle_gamma   90.00
#
_symmetry.space_group_name_H-M   'P 1'
#
loop_
_entity.id
_entity.type
_entity.pdbx_description
1 polymer ?
#
loop_
_entity_poly.entity_id
_entity_poly.type
_entity_poly.pdbx_seq_one_letter_code
_entity_poly.pdbx_strand_id
1 'polypeptide(L)'
;MSFTKSLILALPLFLVACGGGGGDDGMSPDASAPGMVDAGTDPGEMVDARISATLCESYCSKVMSNCLETETQYGSTGECVDTCTAAGWREGEVGDTSGNTLNCRLSHADALAAEDPAQYCPIAGPTGGGVCGSLCQNYCFYTNDICGDQGYTSPGQCEEACDKLVDQDGGATEISGNTVQCRINHALSASLETDGSNEKLSECAAASLSGGGVCGDWCETYCDFMEANCGGQGEDISYADRNACLSTCAGFDADGDIDAEEGDTVQCRMHFAGAPALRDPATFCGYAAEFPTNNCVEADNGGGGGGPGI
;
A
#
# COMPACT_ATOMS: atom_id res chain seq x y z
N MET A 1 -29.50 17.24 -36.15
CA MET A 1 -30.26 18.25 -35.38
C MET A 1 -30.89 17.55 -34.19
N SER A 2 -30.26 17.63 -33.02
CA SER A 2 -30.85 17.19 -31.75
C SER A 2 -30.26 18.08 -30.66
N PHE A 3 -31.13 18.82 -29.98
CA PHE A 3 -30.81 19.76 -28.91
C PHE A 3 -30.86 19.00 -27.58
N THR A 4 -29.75 18.96 -26.84
CA THR A 4 -29.75 18.52 -25.44
C THR A 4 -29.44 19.71 -24.55
N LYS A 5 -30.44 20.09 -23.75
CA LYS A 5 -30.44 21.22 -22.82
C LYS A 5 -29.54 20.94 -21.62
N SER A 6 -28.60 21.84 -21.34
CA SER A 6 -27.89 21.91 -20.06
C SER A 6 -28.85 22.35 -18.95
N LEU A 7 -28.99 21.51 -17.91
CA LEU A 7 -29.67 21.82 -16.67
C LEU A 7 -28.60 22.23 -15.64
N ILE A 8 -28.58 23.51 -15.27
CA ILE A 8 -27.70 24.04 -14.23
C ILE A 8 -28.43 23.87 -12.89
N LEU A 9 -27.97 22.94 -12.05
CA LEU A 9 -28.42 22.81 -10.66
C LEU A 9 -27.49 23.64 -9.77
N ALA A 10 -28.01 24.71 -9.17
CA ALA A 10 -27.32 25.48 -8.15
C ALA A 10 -27.47 24.79 -6.79
N LEU A 11 -26.36 24.37 -6.19
CA LEU A 11 -26.30 23.86 -4.81
C LEU A 11 -26.04 25.03 -3.84
N PRO A 12 -26.78 25.16 -2.71
CA PRO A 12 -26.49 26.16 -1.70
C PRO A 12 -25.32 25.73 -0.80
N LEU A 13 -24.37 26.64 -0.66
CA LEU A 13 -23.22 26.59 0.23
C LEU A 13 -23.69 26.85 1.68
N PHE A 14 -23.61 25.85 2.56
CA PHE A 14 -23.78 26.04 4.00
C PHE A 14 -22.41 26.23 4.65
N LEU A 15 -22.12 27.47 5.07
CA LEU A 15 -21.05 27.79 6.02
C LEU A 15 -21.47 27.32 7.42
N VAL A 16 -20.67 26.45 8.03
CA VAL A 16 -20.68 26.19 9.48
C VAL A 16 -19.36 26.70 10.04
N ALA A 17 -19.44 27.59 11.03
CA ALA A 17 -18.31 28.19 11.73
C ALA A 17 -18.51 28.11 13.25
N CYS A 18 -17.38 28.21 13.97
CA CYS A 18 -17.14 28.28 15.43
C CYS A 18 -17.20 26.95 16.20
N GLY A 19 -16.32 26.63 17.15
CA GLY A 19 -15.20 27.30 17.83
C GLY A 19 -14.49 26.22 18.69
N GLY A 20 -13.28 26.32 19.23
CA GLY A 20 -12.59 27.45 19.84
C GLY A 20 -12.57 27.31 21.37
N GLY A 21 -11.50 26.75 21.94
CA GLY A 21 -11.17 26.70 23.38
C GLY A 21 -10.47 25.38 23.75
N GLY A 22 -9.24 25.29 24.26
CA GLY A 22 -8.42 26.22 25.05
C GLY A 22 -8.37 25.72 26.51
N GLY A 23 -7.21 25.19 26.95
CA GLY A 23 -7.00 24.79 28.35
C GLY A 23 -5.87 23.78 28.56
N ASP A 24 -4.65 24.30 28.76
CA ASP A 24 -3.55 23.64 29.46
C ASP A 24 -3.95 23.21 30.87
N ASP A 25 -3.31 22.16 31.41
CA ASP A 25 -2.68 22.17 32.74
C ASP A 25 -2.14 20.75 33.04
N GLY A 26 -0.81 20.65 33.10
CA GLY A 26 -0.14 19.44 33.57
C GLY A 26 -0.39 19.19 35.05
N MET A 27 -0.19 17.95 35.49
CA MET A 27 0.25 17.63 36.85
C MET A 27 0.72 16.16 36.90
N SER A 28 2.01 15.99 37.21
CA SER A 28 2.61 14.82 37.87
C SER A 28 2.97 15.31 39.30
N PRO A 29 3.02 14.51 40.40
CA PRO A 29 3.52 13.13 40.44
C PRO A 29 2.84 12.17 41.45
N ASP A 30 3.30 10.91 41.40
CA ASP A 30 3.45 9.90 42.46
C ASP A 30 2.51 9.94 43.70
N ALA A 31 1.71 8.88 43.83
CA ALA A 31 1.24 8.41 45.13
C ALA A 31 1.21 6.86 45.16
N SER A 32 2.21 6.30 45.83
CA SER A 32 2.20 4.92 46.30
C SER A 32 1.11 4.72 47.37
N ALA A 33 0.22 3.76 47.17
CA ALA A 33 -0.64 3.21 48.22
C ALA A 33 -0.78 1.68 48.06
N PRO A 34 -0.76 0.89 49.15
CA PRO A 34 -0.82 -0.56 49.10
C PRO A 34 -2.26 -1.09 49.19
N GLY A 35 -2.53 -2.17 48.46
CA GLY A 35 -3.47 -3.22 48.84
C GLY A 35 -4.96 -2.89 48.69
N MET A 36 -5.52 -3.24 47.53
CA MET A 36 -6.90 -3.72 47.45
C MET A 36 -6.90 -5.06 46.70
N VAL A 37 -7.41 -6.07 47.40
CA VAL A 37 -7.83 -7.35 46.84
C VAL A 37 -9.06 -7.07 45.97
N ASP A 38 -8.95 -7.29 44.67
CA ASP A 38 -10.11 -7.31 43.79
C ASP A 38 -10.12 -8.62 42.99
N ALA A 39 -11.30 -9.21 42.94
CA ALA A 39 -11.57 -10.45 42.26
C ALA A 39 -11.45 -10.18 40.76
N GLY A 40 -10.33 -10.60 40.16
CA GLY A 40 -10.10 -10.48 38.72
C GLY A 40 -11.11 -11.33 37.94
N THR A 41 -12.26 -10.74 37.64
CA THR A 41 -12.95 -10.99 36.38
C THR A 41 -11.95 -10.64 35.29
N ASP A 42 -11.42 -11.67 34.63
CA ASP A 42 -10.49 -11.56 33.51
C ASP A 42 -11.16 -10.70 32.42
N PRO A 43 -10.70 -9.46 32.19
CA PRO A 43 -11.28 -8.59 31.19
C PRO A 43 -10.77 -9.06 29.84
N GLY A 44 -11.51 -10.00 29.25
CA GLY A 44 -11.40 -10.33 27.84
C GLY A 44 -10.08 -10.98 27.48
N GLU A 45 -10.02 -12.29 27.67
CA GLU A 45 -9.71 -13.14 26.53
C GLU A 45 -10.72 -12.74 25.43
N MET A 46 -10.38 -11.71 24.67
CA MET A 46 -11.01 -11.46 23.38
C MET A 46 -10.75 -12.76 22.66
N VAL A 47 -11.78 -13.62 22.61
CA VAL A 47 -11.81 -14.74 21.69
C VAL A 47 -11.48 -14.11 20.37
N ASP A 48 -10.22 -14.30 20.01
CA ASP A 48 -9.64 -13.78 18.80
C ASP A 48 -10.61 -14.29 17.75
N ALA A 49 -11.36 -13.36 17.15
CA ALA A 49 -12.36 -13.65 16.12
C ALA A 49 -11.60 -14.04 14.84
N ARG A 50 -10.63 -14.94 15.01
CA ARG A 50 -9.93 -15.65 13.97
C ARG A 50 -11.01 -16.32 13.19
N ILE A 51 -11.03 -15.96 11.94
CA ILE A 51 -11.78 -16.63 10.89
C ILE A 51 -11.74 -18.12 11.17
N SER A 52 -12.91 -18.75 11.28
CA SER A 52 -12.93 -20.19 11.41
C SER A 52 -12.27 -20.79 10.16
N ALA A 53 -11.35 -21.73 10.31
CA ALA A 53 -10.74 -22.41 9.16
C ALA A 53 -11.80 -22.93 8.18
N THR A 54 -12.97 -23.31 8.70
CA THR A 54 -14.15 -23.72 7.93
C THR A 54 -14.74 -22.61 7.03
N LEU A 55 -14.61 -21.34 7.40
CA LEU A 55 -15.07 -20.22 6.58
C LEU A 55 -14.11 -19.97 5.42
N CYS A 56 -12.79 -20.04 5.65
CA CYS A 56 -11.81 -20.01 4.55
C CYS A 56 -12.03 -21.19 3.58
N GLU A 57 -12.25 -22.40 4.09
CA GLU A 57 -12.59 -23.55 3.24
C GLU A 57 -13.87 -23.31 2.42
N SER A 58 -14.90 -22.71 3.03
CA SER A 58 -16.16 -22.40 2.36
C SER A 58 -15.98 -21.35 1.26
N TYR A 59 -15.29 -20.24 1.56
CA TYR A 59 -14.91 -19.22 0.59
C TYR A 59 -14.09 -19.80 -0.55
N CYS A 60 -13.03 -20.54 -0.23
CA CYS A 60 -12.14 -21.13 -1.24
C CYS A 60 -12.86 -22.15 -2.11
N SER A 61 -13.78 -22.94 -1.55
CA SER A 61 -14.62 -23.83 -2.37
C SER A 61 -15.48 -23.06 -3.37
N LYS A 62 -16.00 -21.88 -3.01
CA LYS A 62 -16.88 -21.07 -3.87
C LYS A 62 -16.13 -20.29 -4.93
N VAL A 63 -15.08 -19.57 -4.53
CA VAL A 63 -14.26 -18.79 -5.47
C VAL A 63 -13.61 -19.74 -6.49
N MET A 64 -13.09 -20.90 -6.07
CA MET A 64 -12.49 -21.86 -7.00
C MET A 64 -13.52 -22.58 -7.89
N SER A 65 -14.81 -22.59 -7.55
CA SER A 65 -15.84 -23.21 -8.40
C SER A 65 -16.46 -22.24 -9.41
N ASN A 66 -16.52 -20.95 -9.05
CA ASN A 66 -17.25 -19.95 -9.83
C ASN A 66 -16.31 -19.01 -10.60
N CYS A 67 -15.07 -18.85 -10.13
CA CYS A 67 -14.06 -17.98 -10.73
C CYS A 67 -13.00 -18.82 -11.44
N LEU A 68 -13.25 -19.10 -12.72
CA LEU A 68 -12.47 -20.00 -13.57
C LEU A 68 -11.89 -19.25 -14.78
N GLU A 69 -10.98 -19.91 -15.48
CA GLU A 69 -10.38 -19.39 -16.72
C GLU A 69 -9.75 -18.01 -16.50
N THR A 70 -10.21 -16.97 -17.21
CA THR A 70 -9.70 -15.60 -17.08
C THR A 70 -10.06 -14.95 -15.76
N GLU A 71 -11.06 -15.48 -15.05
CA GLU A 71 -11.53 -14.95 -13.77
C GLU A 71 -10.92 -15.69 -12.58
N THR A 72 -9.98 -16.61 -12.80
CA THR A 72 -9.29 -17.33 -11.73
C THR A 72 -8.66 -16.36 -10.74
N GLN A 73 -8.88 -16.57 -9.43
CA GLN A 73 -8.32 -15.71 -8.37
C GLN A 73 -7.12 -16.33 -7.65
N TYR A 74 -6.98 -17.66 -7.71
CA TYR A 74 -5.91 -18.41 -7.03
C TYR A 74 -5.46 -19.57 -7.91
N GLY A 75 -4.18 -19.94 -7.83
CA GLY A 75 -3.64 -21.08 -8.58
C GLY A 75 -4.15 -22.44 -8.11
N SER A 76 -4.54 -22.56 -6.83
CA SER A 76 -5.08 -23.79 -6.25
C SER A 76 -5.96 -23.56 -5.03
N THR A 77 -6.73 -24.59 -4.63
CA THR A 77 -7.52 -24.53 -3.38
C THR A 77 -6.63 -24.43 -2.14
N GLY A 78 -5.46 -25.09 -2.14
CA GLY A 78 -4.51 -25.01 -1.01
C GLY A 78 -3.98 -23.60 -0.86
N GLU A 79 -3.47 -23.03 -1.96
CA GLU A 79 -3.04 -21.63 -2.02
C GLU A 79 -4.14 -20.67 -1.55
N CYS A 80 -5.38 -20.84 -2.02
CA CYS A 80 -6.50 -20.02 -1.54
C CYS A 80 -6.69 -20.09 -0.02
N VAL A 81 -6.66 -21.29 0.57
CA VAL A 81 -6.88 -21.47 2.02
C VAL A 81 -5.72 -20.90 2.82
N ASP A 82 -4.48 -21.11 2.35
CA ASP A 82 -3.27 -20.58 2.98
C ASP A 82 -3.30 -19.04 2.93
N THR A 83 -3.59 -18.45 1.77
CA THR A 83 -3.76 -17.00 1.61
C THR A 83 -4.91 -16.46 2.45
N CYS A 84 -6.08 -17.11 2.48
CA CYS A 84 -7.22 -16.67 3.30
C CYS A 84 -6.89 -16.65 4.79
N THR A 85 -6.13 -17.64 5.25
CA THR A 85 -5.71 -17.74 6.66
C THR A 85 -4.65 -16.70 6.98
N ALA A 86 -3.67 -16.52 6.10
CA ALA A 86 -2.56 -15.58 6.29
C ALA A 86 -2.98 -14.12 6.09
N ALA A 87 -3.98 -13.85 5.27
CA ALA A 87 -4.52 -12.52 5.05
C ALA A 87 -5.10 -11.90 6.33
N GLY A 88 -5.53 -12.68 7.31
CA GLY A 88 -6.04 -12.14 8.57
C GLY A 88 -7.32 -11.29 8.43
N TRP A 89 -8.10 -11.46 7.35
CA TRP A 89 -9.35 -10.73 7.15
C TRP A 89 -10.26 -10.85 8.37
N ARG A 90 -11.09 -9.84 8.60
CA ARG A 90 -12.17 -9.97 9.58
C ARG A 90 -13.27 -10.85 9.01
N GLU A 91 -13.90 -11.67 9.84
CA GLU A 91 -15.01 -12.54 9.41
C GLU A 91 -16.16 -11.74 8.77
N GLY A 92 -16.63 -10.66 9.40
CA GLY A 92 -17.79 -9.87 8.95
C GLY A 92 -19.14 -10.51 9.32
N GLU A 93 -20.24 -9.93 8.87
CA GLU A 93 -21.58 -10.49 9.04
C GLU A 93 -21.99 -11.33 7.82
N VAL A 94 -22.74 -12.40 8.04
CA VAL A 94 -23.27 -13.24 6.95
C VAL A 94 -24.15 -12.37 6.04
N GLY A 95 -23.82 -12.34 4.75
CA GLY A 95 -24.52 -11.51 3.76
C GLY A 95 -23.96 -10.11 3.60
N ASP A 96 -22.83 -9.78 4.25
CA ASP A 96 -22.04 -8.59 3.90
C ASP A 96 -21.82 -8.54 2.39
N THR A 97 -22.06 -7.38 1.79
CA THR A 97 -21.82 -7.11 0.36
C THR A 97 -20.83 -5.98 0.13
N SER A 98 -20.29 -5.42 1.22
CA SER A 98 -19.29 -4.35 1.21
C SER A 98 -18.38 -4.45 2.43
N GLY A 99 -17.22 -3.81 2.37
CA GLY A 99 -16.25 -3.76 3.46
C GLY A 99 -15.21 -4.87 3.38
N ASN A 100 -14.03 -4.63 3.95
CA ASN A 100 -12.92 -5.58 3.90
C ASN A 100 -13.12 -6.76 4.88
N THR A 101 -14.04 -7.66 4.55
CA THR A 101 -14.37 -8.87 5.33
C THR A 101 -14.38 -10.12 4.45
N LEU A 102 -14.23 -11.30 5.07
CA LEU A 102 -14.33 -12.58 4.38
C LEU A 102 -15.77 -12.90 3.97
N ASN A 103 -16.78 -12.55 4.78
CA ASN A 103 -18.18 -12.72 4.38
C ASN A 103 -18.58 -11.84 3.19
N CYS A 104 -17.97 -10.65 3.03
CA CYS A 104 -18.12 -9.88 1.79
C CYS A 104 -17.62 -10.68 0.59
N ARG A 105 -16.38 -11.16 0.65
CA ARG A 105 -15.75 -11.95 -0.43
C ARG A 105 -16.54 -13.22 -0.74
N LEU A 106 -16.99 -13.94 0.28
CA LEU A 106 -17.82 -15.13 0.15
C LEU A 106 -19.15 -14.82 -0.57
N SER A 107 -19.82 -13.72 -0.24
CA SER A 107 -21.08 -13.34 -0.88
C SER A 107 -20.90 -13.07 -2.38
N HIS A 108 -19.77 -12.47 -2.76
CA HIS A 108 -19.43 -12.24 -4.18
C HIS A 108 -18.91 -13.51 -4.86
N ALA A 109 -18.24 -14.42 -4.13
CA ALA A 109 -17.76 -15.70 -4.64
C ALA A 109 -18.87 -16.74 -4.87
N ASP A 110 -20.02 -16.62 -4.18
CA ASP A 110 -21.11 -17.60 -4.22
C ASP A 110 -22.06 -17.37 -5.41
N ALA A 111 -23.33 -17.05 -5.16
CA ALA A 111 -24.35 -16.99 -6.21
C ALA A 111 -24.08 -15.89 -7.25
N LEU A 112 -23.41 -14.81 -6.86
CA LEU A 112 -23.14 -13.67 -7.74
C LEU A 112 -22.08 -14.02 -8.80
N ALA A 113 -20.93 -14.55 -8.41
CA ALA A 113 -19.93 -15.05 -9.36
C ALA A 113 -20.45 -16.22 -10.20
N ALA A 114 -21.38 -17.04 -9.70
CA ALA A 114 -21.99 -18.08 -10.53
C ALA A 114 -22.88 -17.50 -11.66
N GLU A 115 -23.42 -16.29 -11.49
CA GLU A 115 -24.25 -15.61 -12.49
C GLU A 115 -23.40 -14.77 -13.47
N ASP A 116 -22.45 -13.99 -12.96
CA ASP A 116 -21.56 -13.13 -13.75
C ASP A 116 -20.12 -13.13 -13.20
N PRO A 117 -19.30 -14.14 -13.56
CA PRO A 117 -17.92 -14.26 -13.07
C PRO A 117 -17.09 -13.01 -13.34
N ALA A 118 -17.21 -12.40 -14.53
CA ALA A 118 -16.38 -11.26 -14.93
C ALA A 118 -16.62 -10.02 -14.05
N GLN A 119 -17.84 -9.85 -13.54
CA GLN A 119 -18.15 -8.75 -12.64
C GLN A 119 -17.75 -9.07 -11.18
N TYR A 120 -18.00 -10.30 -10.72
CA TYR A 120 -17.98 -10.61 -9.29
C TYR A 120 -16.70 -11.29 -8.80
N CYS A 121 -15.94 -11.95 -9.67
CA CYS A 121 -14.69 -12.59 -9.28
C CYS A 121 -13.60 -11.59 -8.84
N PRO A 122 -13.41 -10.43 -9.52
CA PRO A 122 -12.51 -9.39 -9.02
C PRO A 122 -12.92 -8.85 -7.63
N ILE A 123 -14.23 -8.83 -7.33
CA ILE A 123 -14.74 -8.40 -6.01
C ILE A 123 -14.52 -9.49 -4.95
N ALA A 124 -14.75 -10.74 -5.32
CA ALA A 124 -14.55 -11.89 -4.45
C ALA A 124 -13.07 -12.12 -4.11
N GLY A 125 -12.16 -11.76 -5.01
CA GLY A 125 -10.73 -12.00 -4.87
C GLY A 125 -10.01 -11.11 -3.86
N PRO A 126 -8.68 -11.26 -3.75
CA PRO A 126 -7.88 -10.53 -2.76
C PRO A 126 -7.92 -9.01 -2.92
N THR A 127 -8.04 -8.52 -4.17
CA THR A 127 -8.09 -7.08 -4.49
C THR A 127 -9.40 -6.43 -4.04
N GLY A 128 -10.44 -7.22 -3.78
CA GLY A 128 -11.75 -6.79 -3.29
C GLY A 128 -12.59 -6.00 -4.28
N GLY A 129 -12.10 -5.76 -5.51
CA GLY A 129 -12.80 -5.04 -6.58
C GLY A 129 -13.34 -3.66 -6.20
N GLY A 130 -12.77 -3.02 -5.18
CA GLY A 130 -13.26 -1.75 -4.63
C GLY A 130 -14.55 -1.86 -3.79
N VAL A 131 -15.11 -3.06 -3.62
CA VAL A 131 -16.37 -3.31 -2.91
C VAL A 131 -16.10 -3.99 -1.57
N CYS A 132 -15.32 -5.07 -1.56
CA CYS A 132 -14.87 -5.74 -0.34
C CYS A 132 -13.58 -5.11 0.19
N GLY A 133 -13.60 -3.78 0.34
CA GLY A 133 -12.44 -2.94 0.60
C GLY A 133 -11.95 -2.23 -0.67
N SER A 134 -11.36 -1.05 -0.51
CA SER A 134 -10.70 -0.36 -1.63
C SER A 134 -9.42 -1.09 -2.01
N LEU A 135 -8.95 -0.87 -3.24
CA LEU A 135 -7.71 -1.48 -3.71
C LEU A 135 -6.52 -1.11 -2.80
N CYS A 136 -6.38 0.16 -2.43
CA CYS A 136 -5.34 0.63 -1.53
C CYS A 136 -5.52 0.16 -0.08
N GLN A 137 -6.75 0.07 0.42
CA GLN A 137 -6.99 -0.53 1.74
C GLN A 137 -6.54 -2.00 1.76
N ASN A 138 -6.87 -2.78 0.73
CA ASN A 138 -6.45 -4.18 0.63
C ASN A 138 -4.93 -4.30 0.50
N TYR A 139 -4.32 -3.49 -0.37
CA TYR A 139 -2.86 -3.40 -0.51
C TYR A 139 -2.17 -3.17 0.82
N CYS A 140 -2.51 -2.06 1.50
CA CYS A 140 -1.88 -1.66 2.75
C CYS A 140 -2.13 -2.63 3.89
N PHE A 141 -3.28 -3.30 3.87
CA PHE A 141 -3.58 -4.35 4.82
C PHE A 141 -2.63 -5.54 4.64
N TYR A 142 -2.48 -6.07 3.43
CA TYR A 142 -1.59 -7.21 3.18
C TYR A 142 -0.11 -6.87 3.39
N THR A 143 0.36 -5.74 2.87
CA THR A 143 1.79 -5.38 3.01
C THR A 143 2.17 -5.19 4.47
N ASN A 144 1.36 -4.48 5.26
CA ASN A 144 1.70 -4.25 6.67
C ASN A 144 1.61 -5.53 7.51
N ASP A 145 0.64 -6.41 7.24
CA ASP A 145 0.45 -7.64 8.03
C ASP A 145 1.49 -8.71 7.66
N ILE A 146 1.78 -8.89 6.37
CA ILE A 146 2.64 -9.98 5.88
C ILE A 146 4.11 -9.58 5.83
N CYS A 147 4.39 -8.35 5.38
CA CYS A 147 5.74 -7.83 5.15
C CYS A 147 6.24 -6.91 6.26
N GLY A 148 5.38 -6.57 7.23
CA GLY A 148 5.70 -5.66 8.31
C GLY A 148 5.72 -4.20 7.87
N ASP A 149 6.30 -3.34 8.70
CA ASP A 149 6.36 -1.89 8.45
C ASP A 149 7.18 -1.58 7.19
N GLN A 150 6.51 -1.04 6.18
CA GLN A 150 7.11 -0.55 4.93
C GLN A 150 7.47 0.94 5.00
N GLY A 151 7.62 1.49 6.21
CA GLY A 151 7.91 2.91 6.45
C GLY A 151 6.65 3.79 6.57
N TYR A 152 5.46 3.19 6.74
CA TYR A 152 4.21 3.93 6.95
C TYR A 152 3.87 4.01 8.43
N THR A 153 3.75 5.23 8.92
CA THR A 153 3.39 5.49 10.32
C THR A 153 1.91 5.24 10.63
N SER A 154 1.07 5.05 9.60
CA SER A 154 -0.35 4.70 9.74
C SER A 154 -0.91 4.06 8.47
N PRO A 155 -2.03 3.32 8.56
CA PRO A 155 -2.74 2.81 7.38
C PRO A 155 -3.15 3.91 6.39
N GLY A 156 -3.61 5.07 6.89
CA GLY A 156 -4.00 6.19 6.03
C GLY A 156 -2.84 6.75 5.21
N GLN A 157 -1.63 6.78 5.77
CA GLN A 157 -0.44 7.21 5.02
C GLN A 157 -0.09 6.22 3.91
N CYS A 158 -0.23 4.91 4.16
CA CYS A 158 -0.04 3.91 3.13
C CYS A 158 -1.09 4.06 2.01
N GLU A 159 -2.36 4.25 2.38
CA GLU A 159 -3.44 4.41 1.41
C GLU A 159 -3.25 5.65 0.54
N GLU A 160 -2.86 6.80 1.13
CA GLU A 160 -2.54 8.02 0.39
C GLU A 160 -1.37 7.84 -0.59
N ALA A 161 -0.36 7.05 -0.21
CA ALA A 161 0.78 6.78 -1.07
C ALA A 161 0.43 5.77 -2.18
N CYS A 162 -0.39 4.76 -1.88
CA CYS A 162 -0.95 3.83 -2.86
C CYS A 162 -1.83 4.54 -3.90
N ASP A 163 -2.62 5.54 -3.50
CA ASP A 163 -3.43 6.35 -4.42
C ASP A 163 -2.59 7.13 -5.44
N LYS A 164 -1.26 7.22 -5.25
CA LYS A 164 -0.32 7.82 -6.22
C LYS A 164 0.27 6.83 -7.20
N LEU A 165 0.09 5.53 -7.00
CA LEU A 165 0.47 4.54 -8.00
C LEU A 165 -0.41 4.69 -9.23
N VAL A 166 0.22 4.74 -10.40
CA VAL A 166 -0.40 5.23 -11.64
C VAL A 166 -1.38 4.23 -12.24
N ASP A 167 -1.23 2.95 -11.93
CA ASP A 167 -2.08 1.90 -12.48
C ASP A 167 -2.82 1.12 -11.39
N GLN A 168 -4.11 1.39 -11.30
CA GLN A 168 -5.07 0.67 -10.44
C GLN A 168 -5.95 -0.30 -11.25
N ASP A 169 -5.71 -0.44 -12.56
CA ASP A 169 -6.55 -1.21 -13.48
C ASP A 169 -5.90 -2.57 -13.86
N GLY A 170 -4.93 -3.02 -13.06
CA GLY A 170 -4.25 -4.30 -13.22
C GLY A 170 -5.17 -5.52 -13.11
N GLY A 171 -4.76 -6.62 -13.72
CA GLY A 171 -5.46 -7.90 -13.64
C GLY A 171 -5.38 -8.50 -12.24
N ALA A 172 -6.42 -9.22 -11.79
CA ALA A 172 -6.46 -9.77 -10.42
C ALA A 172 -5.28 -10.72 -10.10
N THR A 173 -4.73 -11.41 -11.10
CA THR A 173 -3.58 -12.33 -10.97
C THR A 173 -2.31 -11.77 -11.61
N GLU A 174 -2.23 -10.45 -11.82
CA GLU A 174 -1.06 -9.82 -12.39
C GLU A 174 0.13 -9.95 -11.42
N ILE A 175 1.28 -10.40 -11.93
CA ILE A 175 2.52 -10.62 -11.14
C ILE A 175 3.71 -9.86 -11.72
N SER A 176 3.45 -8.91 -12.62
CA SER A 176 4.43 -7.99 -13.17
C SER A 176 3.73 -6.73 -13.67
N GLY A 177 4.48 -5.66 -13.92
CA GLY A 177 3.90 -4.36 -14.27
C GLY A 177 3.67 -3.48 -13.05
N ASN A 178 3.52 -2.17 -13.28
CA ASN A 178 3.45 -1.17 -12.22
C ASN A 178 2.03 -0.99 -11.67
N THR A 179 1.38 -2.09 -11.27
CA THR A 179 -0.01 -2.07 -10.79
C THR A 179 -0.09 -2.38 -9.30
N VAL A 180 -1.12 -1.87 -8.63
CA VAL A 180 -1.39 -2.22 -7.22
C VAL A 180 -1.72 -3.71 -7.08
N GLN A 181 -2.35 -4.30 -8.09
CA GLN A 181 -2.67 -5.73 -8.15
C GLN A 181 -1.41 -6.59 -8.17
N CYS A 182 -0.39 -6.21 -8.94
CA CYS A 182 0.93 -6.84 -8.89
C CYS A 182 1.46 -6.85 -7.46
N ARG A 183 1.45 -5.70 -6.80
CA ARG A 183 1.94 -5.56 -5.41
C ARG A 183 1.16 -6.42 -4.42
N ILE A 184 -0.16 -6.45 -4.56
CA ILE A 184 -1.03 -7.31 -3.74
C ILE A 184 -0.66 -8.79 -3.94
N ASN A 185 -0.49 -9.25 -5.18
CA ASN A 185 -0.15 -10.64 -5.44
C ASN A 185 1.21 -11.02 -4.86
N HIS A 186 2.21 -10.14 -4.94
CA HIS A 186 3.49 -10.36 -4.29
C HIS A 186 3.41 -10.34 -2.75
N ALA A 187 2.57 -9.49 -2.15
CA ALA A 187 2.32 -9.53 -0.71
C ALA A 187 1.71 -10.88 -0.30
N LEU A 188 0.77 -11.40 -1.09
CA LEU A 188 0.14 -12.70 -0.81
C LEU A 188 1.11 -13.87 -1.04
N SER A 189 1.96 -13.80 -2.06
CA SER A 189 3.04 -14.77 -2.27
C SER A 189 3.99 -14.80 -1.07
N ALA A 190 4.40 -13.65 -0.54
CA ALA A 190 5.21 -13.55 0.68
C ALA A 190 4.57 -14.24 1.90
N SER A 191 3.24 -14.36 1.95
CA SER A 191 2.52 -15.03 3.04
C SER A 191 2.66 -16.56 3.01
N LEU A 192 3.03 -17.11 1.85
CA LEU A 192 3.26 -18.55 1.65
C LEU A 192 4.71 -18.94 1.94
N GLU A 193 5.60 -17.94 2.08
CA GLU A 193 7.02 -18.14 2.30
C GLU A 193 7.37 -18.22 3.79
N THR A 194 8.51 -18.85 4.07
CA THR A 194 9.01 -18.96 5.45
C THR A 194 9.50 -17.61 5.96
N ASP A 195 9.18 -17.26 7.21
CA ASP A 195 9.65 -16.02 7.83
C ASP A 195 11.19 -15.89 7.78
N GLY A 196 11.64 -14.75 7.27
CA GLY A 196 13.07 -14.43 7.10
C GLY A 196 13.76 -15.16 5.95
N SER A 197 13.04 -15.89 5.10
CA SER A 197 13.61 -16.44 3.87
C SER A 197 13.93 -15.33 2.86
N ASN A 198 14.90 -15.59 1.98
CA ASN A 198 15.22 -14.65 0.91
C ASN A 198 14.06 -14.51 -0.08
N GLU A 199 13.29 -15.58 -0.26
CA GLU A 199 12.08 -15.61 -1.06
C GLU A 199 11.05 -14.62 -0.49
N LYS A 200 10.75 -14.69 0.82
CA LYS A 200 9.83 -13.74 1.47
C LYS A 200 10.31 -12.30 1.33
N LEU A 201 11.61 -12.06 1.50
CA LEU A 201 12.20 -10.72 1.33
C LEU A 201 12.04 -10.20 -0.10
N SER A 202 12.24 -11.06 -1.12
CA SER A 202 12.05 -10.70 -2.53
C SER A 202 10.58 -10.41 -2.86
N GLU A 203 9.66 -11.22 -2.33
CA GLU A 203 8.22 -11.01 -2.53
C GLU A 203 7.76 -9.72 -1.83
N CYS A 204 8.22 -9.44 -0.62
CA CYS A 204 7.93 -8.19 0.08
C CYS A 204 8.53 -6.96 -0.62
N ALA A 205 9.72 -7.08 -1.21
CA ALA A 205 10.29 -6.03 -2.03
C ALA A 205 9.41 -5.73 -3.26
N ALA A 206 8.91 -6.76 -3.94
CA ALA A 206 7.98 -6.61 -5.05
C ALA A 206 6.63 -6.01 -4.60
N ALA A 207 6.18 -6.35 -3.39
CA ALA A 207 4.98 -5.81 -2.77
C ALA A 207 5.13 -4.34 -2.30
N SER A 208 6.33 -3.87 -2.00
CA SER A 208 6.56 -2.47 -1.62
C SER A 208 6.06 -1.50 -2.70
N LEU A 209 5.85 -0.23 -2.33
CA LEU A 209 5.54 0.83 -3.30
C LEU A 209 6.60 0.98 -4.39
N SER A 210 7.84 0.64 -4.03
CA SER A 210 9.03 0.64 -4.88
C SER A 210 8.91 -0.41 -6.00
N GLY A 211 8.25 -1.53 -5.69
CA GLY A 211 8.05 -2.66 -6.59
C GLY A 211 9.19 -3.60 -6.79
N GLY A 212 10.33 -3.38 -6.11
CA GLY A 212 11.43 -4.33 -6.16
C GLY A 212 11.99 -4.56 -7.57
N GLY A 213 11.67 -3.69 -8.54
CA GLY A 213 11.94 -3.91 -9.96
C GLY A 213 11.09 -5.02 -10.64
N VAL A 214 10.12 -5.59 -9.93
CA VAL A 214 9.20 -6.64 -10.43
C VAL A 214 7.85 -6.02 -10.80
N CYS A 215 7.24 -5.33 -9.82
CA CYS A 215 6.00 -4.61 -10.00
C CYS A 215 6.29 -3.17 -10.43
N GLY A 216 6.75 -3.02 -11.67
CA GLY A 216 7.23 -1.77 -12.23
C GLY A 216 8.75 -1.71 -12.31
N ASP A 217 9.23 -0.94 -13.29
CA ASP A 217 10.65 -0.62 -13.41
C ASP A 217 11.02 0.48 -12.40
N TRP A 218 12.23 0.41 -11.85
CA TRP A 218 12.71 1.37 -10.84
C TRP A 218 12.57 2.82 -11.31
N CYS A 219 12.89 3.10 -12.57
CA CYS A 219 12.83 4.45 -13.11
C CYS A 219 11.41 4.92 -13.38
N GLU A 220 10.52 4.05 -13.83
CA GLU A 220 9.11 4.40 -13.99
C GLU A 220 8.50 4.74 -12.63
N THR A 221 8.70 3.89 -11.62
CA THR A 221 8.17 4.11 -10.26
C THR A 221 8.77 5.37 -9.62
N TYR A 222 10.09 5.57 -9.75
CA TYR A 222 10.76 6.79 -9.29
C TYR A 222 10.16 8.05 -9.93
N CYS A 223 9.98 8.05 -11.25
CA CYS A 223 9.44 9.19 -11.97
C CYS A 223 7.97 9.44 -11.65
N ASP A 224 7.17 8.39 -11.40
CA ASP A 224 5.81 8.52 -10.88
C ASP A 224 5.78 9.29 -9.56
N PHE A 225 6.64 8.92 -8.60
CA PHE A 225 6.70 9.61 -7.31
C PHE A 225 7.22 11.04 -7.42
N MET A 226 8.23 11.28 -8.26
CA MET A 226 8.72 12.64 -8.48
C MET A 226 7.64 13.54 -9.08
N GLU A 227 6.86 13.05 -10.04
CA GLU A 227 5.75 13.81 -10.63
C GLU A 227 4.62 14.03 -9.63
N ALA A 228 4.26 13.00 -8.87
CA ALA A 228 3.13 13.03 -7.93
C ALA A 228 3.41 13.88 -6.69
N ASN A 229 4.62 13.80 -6.12
CA ASN A 229 4.94 14.37 -4.82
C ASN A 229 5.84 15.61 -4.93
N CYS A 230 6.65 15.71 -5.99
CA CYS A 230 7.64 16.78 -6.16
C CYS A 230 7.32 17.75 -7.31
N GLY A 231 6.24 17.52 -8.04
CA GLY A 231 5.76 18.44 -9.07
C GLY A 231 5.55 19.86 -8.53
N GLY A 232 6.31 20.82 -9.07
CA GLY A 232 6.19 22.25 -8.72
C GLY A 232 7.00 22.71 -7.50
N GLN A 233 7.90 21.88 -6.95
CA GLN A 233 8.78 22.28 -5.83
C GLN A 233 9.96 23.19 -6.24
N GLY A 234 10.14 23.48 -7.53
CA GLY A 234 11.17 24.37 -8.07
C GLY A 234 11.90 23.75 -9.26
N GLU A 235 12.47 24.60 -10.13
CA GLU A 235 13.12 24.16 -11.38
C GLU A 235 14.32 23.24 -11.14
N ASP A 236 14.98 23.34 -9.98
CA ASP A 236 16.15 22.52 -9.61
C ASP A 236 15.80 21.15 -9.00
N ILE A 237 14.51 20.91 -8.68
CA ILE A 237 14.02 19.69 -8.01
C ILE A 237 13.16 18.85 -8.96
N SER A 238 12.43 19.49 -9.87
CA SER A 238 11.54 18.82 -10.83
C SER A 238 12.22 18.58 -12.18
N TYR A 239 11.85 17.48 -12.82
CA TYR A 239 12.19 17.24 -14.21
C TYR A 239 11.33 18.08 -15.16
N ALA A 240 11.91 18.47 -16.30
CA ALA A 240 11.19 19.25 -17.32
C ALA A 240 9.98 18.49 -17.87
N ASP A 241 10.12 17.18 -18.05
CA ASP A 241 9.07 16.25 -18.41
C ASP A 241 9.45 14.82 -18.01
N ARG A 242 8.52 13.88 -18.20
CA ARG A 242 8.73 12.47 -17.88
C ARG A 242 9.92 11.84 -18.61
N ASN A 243 10.13 12.18 -19.88
CA ASN A 243 11.24 11.61 -20.64
C ASN A 243 12.58 12.09 -20.10
N ALA A 244 12.66 13.35 -19.66
CA ALA A 244 13.82 13.87 -18.95
C ALA A 244 14.06 13.11 -17.65
N CYS A 245 13.02 12.87 -16.85
CA CYS A 245 13.11 12.06 -15.63
C CYS A 245 13.67 10.65 -15.91
N LEU A 246 13.06 9.91 -16.84
CA LEU A 246 13.48 8.55 -17.18
C LEU A 246 14.91 8.52 -17.74
N SER A 247 15.28 9.51 -18.56
CA SER A 247 16.63 9.62 -19.09
C SER A 247 17.68 9.88 -18.01
N THR A 248 17.36 10.72 -17.02
CA THR A 248 18.25 10.96 -15.88
C THR A 248 18.34 9.72 -15.00
N CYS A 249 17.20 9.10 -14.70
CA CYS A 249 17.14 7.92 -13.84
C CYS A 249 17.96 6.74 -14.38
N ALA A 250 17.99 6.54 -15.70
CA ALA A 250 18.82 5.52 -16.33
C ALA A 250 20.33 5.68 -16.06
N GLY A 251 20.76 6.82 -15.53
CA GLY A 251 22.13 7.08 -15.08
C GLY A 251 22.40 6.76 -13.61
N PHE A 252 21.37 6.53 -12.79
CA PHE A 252 21.53 6.17 -11.38
C PHE A 252 21.89 4.69 -11.23
N ASP A 253 22.63 4.36 -10.16
CA ASP A 253 22.85 2.96 -9.83
C ASP A 253 21.55 2.31 -9.34
N ALA A 254 21.34 1.06 -9.71
CA ALA A 254 20.20 0.24 -9.31
C ALA A 254 20.62 -0.95 -8.45
N ASP A 255 21.85 -0.95 -7.92
CA ASP A 255 22.37 -1.97 -7.01
C ASP A 255 22.08 -1.69 -5.53
N GLY A 256 21.40 -0.57 -5.22
CA GLY A 256 21.01 -0.20 -3.87
C GLY A 256 20.04 -1.19 -3.22
N ASP A 257 20.10 -1.25 -1.89
CA ASP A 257 19.10 -1.97 -1.10
C ASP A 257 17.70 -1.38 -1.34
N ILE A 258 16.68 -2.24 -1.31
CA ILE A 258 15.28 -1.77 -1.31
C ILE A 258 15.06 -0.86 -0.11
N ASP A 259 14.42 0.29 -0.36
CA ASP A 259 14.18 1.34 0.63
C ASP A 259 15.46 1.90 1.28
N ALA A 260 16.59 1.88 0.57
CA ALA A 260 17.82 2.52 1.01
C ALA A 260 17.56 3.98 1.46
N GLU A 261 18.10 4.38 2.60
CA GLU A 261 18.00 5.77 3.08
C GLU A 261 19.27 6.59 2.79
N GLU A 262 20.28 5.94 2.20
CA GLU A 262 21.59 6.50 1.88
C GLU A 262 22.15 5.90 0.59
N GLY A 263 23.09 6.62 -0.05
CA GLY A 263 23.80 6.18 -1.25
C GLY A 263 23.20 6.68 -2.56
N ASP A 264 24.04 6.88 -3.57
CA ASP A 264 23.63 7.42 -4.88
C ASP A 264 23.01 6.34 -5.78
N THR A 265 21.81 5.90 -5.39
CA THR A 265 21.05 4.85 -6.08
C THR A 265 19.62 5.32 -6.36
N VAL A 266 18.98 4.73 -7.37
CA VAL A 266 17.56 4.99 -7.66
C VAL A 266 16.68 4.57 -6.50
N GLN A 267 17.04 3.51 -5.76
CA GLN A 267 16.30 3.05 -4.59
C GLN A 267 16.27 4.11 -3.48
N CYS A 268 17.42 4.74 -3.19
CA CYS A 268 17.48 5.83 -2.22
C CYS A 268 16.60 7.01 -2.64
N ARG A 269 16.74 7.42 -3.90
CA ARG A 269 15.99 8.55 -4.45
C ARG A 269 14.49 8.29 -4.43
N MET A 270 14.08 7.06 -4.74
CA MET A 270 12.70 6.63 -4.72
C MET A 270 12.13 6.55 -3.29
N HIS A 271 12.92 6.10 -2.31
CA HIS A 271 12.53 6.16 -0.90
C HIS A 271 12.12 7.58 -0.54
N PHE A 272 12.95 8.59 -0.85
CA PHE A 272 12.63 9.98 -0.53
C PHE A 272 11.56 10.61 -1.41
N ALA A 273 11.45 10.22 -2.70
CA ALA A 273 10.38 10.67 -3.59
C ALA A 273 9.00 10.16 -3.17
N GLY A 274 8.93 9.02 -2.47
CA GLY A 274 7.69 8.37 -2.03
C GLY A 274 7.11 8.98 -0.74
N ALA A 275 6.97 8.15 0.30
CA ALA A 275 6.29 8.50 1.55
C ALA A 275 6.90 9.69 2.33
N PRO A 276 8.22 9.92 2.35
CA PRO A 276 8.83 11.13 2.90
C PRO A 276 8.39 12.40 2.16
N ALA A 277 8.55 12.48 0.84
CA ALA A 277 8.14 13.66 0.07
C ALA A 277 6.63 13.90 0.11
N LEU A 278 5.79 12.87 0.25
CA LEU A 278 4.35 13.07 0.48
C LEU A 278 4.07 13.90 1.76
N ARG A 279 4.87 13.72 2.81
CA ARG A 279 4.71 14.39 4.11
C ARG A 279 5.39 15.75 4.18
N ASP A 280 6.59 15.85 3.62
CA ASP A 280 7.37 17.09 3.59
C ASP A 280 8.11 17.22 2.25
N PRO A 281 7.41 17.65 1.18
CA PRO A 281 8.00 17.79 -0.14
C PRO A 281 9.19 18.75 -0.15
N ALA A 282 9.14 19.82 0.65
CA ALA A 282 10.15 20.86 0.67
C ALA A 282 11.52 20.33 1.14
N THR A 283 11.53 19.36 2.05
CA THR A 283 12.75 18.71 2.52
C THR A 283 13.14 17.55 1.61
N PHE A 284 12.22 16.61 1.37
CA PHE A 284 12.60 15.30 0.83
C PHE A 284 12.69 15.25 -0.69
N CYS A 285 12.02 16.14 -1.42
CA CYS A 285 12.21 16.21 -2.86
C CYS A 285 13.64 16.62 -3.25
N GLY A 286 14.29 17.45 -2.42
CA GLY A 286 15.71 17.77 -2.60
C GLY A 286 16.64 16.57 -2.39
N TYR A 287 16.22 15.55 -1.63
CA TYR A 287 17.01 14.32 -1.43
C TYR A 287 16.80 13.33 -2.58
N ALA A 288 15.63 13.38 -3.22
CA ALA A 288 15.29 12.54 -4.35
C ALA A 288 15.77 13.09 -5.71
N ALA A 289 15.97 14.40 -5.84
CA ALA A 289 16.32 15.08 -7.09
C ALA A 289 17.68 14.64 -7.67
N GLU A 290 17.88 14.78 -8.99
CA GLU A 290 19.11 14.42 -9.73
C GLU A 290 20.41 14.78 -8.99
N PHE A 291 20.45 16.00 -8.43
CA PHE A 291 21.53 16.48 -7.58
C PHE A 291 21.04 16.53 -6.12
N PRO A 292 21.16 15.42 -5.38
CA PRO A 292 20.54 15.32 -4.07
C PRO A 292 21.27 16.23 -3.08
N THR A 293 20.52 16.91 -2.23
CA THR A 293 21.08 17.85 -1.26
C THR A 293 21.65 17.16 -0.01
N ASN A 294 21.42 15.85 0.15
CA ASN A 294 21.82 15.04 1.31
C ASN A 294 21.75 13.53 0.96
N ASN A 295 21.72 12.63 1.95
CA ASN A 295 21.33 11.21 1.94
C ASN A 295 21.69 10.36 0.70
N CYS A 296 21.07 10.62 -0.46
CA CYS A 296 21.34 9.91 -1.71
C CYS A 296 22.54 10.45 -2.50
N VAL A 297 23.53 11.04 -1.82
CA VAL A 297 24.81 11.42 -2.43
C VAL A 297 25.74 10.20 -2.49
N GLU A 298 26.73 10.24 -3.39
CA GLU A 298 27.81 9.25 -3.37
C GLU A 298 28.39 9.24 -1.96
N ALA A 299 28.56 8.05 -1.37
CA ALA A 299 29.29 7.92 -0.12
C ALA A 299 30.66 8.55 -0.37
N ASP A 300 30.94 9.69 0.28
CA ASP A 300 32.21 10.38 0.18
C ASP A 300 33.29 9.33 0.48
N ASN A 301 33.90 8.79 -0.57
CA ASN A 301 34.77 7.62 -0.49
C ASN A 301 36.13 8.00 0.10
N GLY A 302 36.16 8.90 1.09
CA GLY A 302 37.33 9.33 1.87
C GLY A 302 38.55 9.76 1.03
N GLY A 303 38.37 9.94 -0.27
CA GLY A 303 39.43 10.22 -1.21
C GLY A 303 39.72 11.70 -1.13
N GLY A 304 40.54 12.08 -0.14
CA GLY A 304 41.00 13.44 0.09
C GLY A 304 41.73 14.07 -1.11
N GLY A 305 40.97 14.43 -2.14
CA GLY A 305 41.38 15.28 -3.24
C GLY A 305 41.08 16.72 -2.84
N GLY A 306 42.10 17.42 -2.37
CA GLY A 306 42.00 18.84 -2.03
C GLY A 306 41.37 19.63 -3.18
N GLY A 307 40.21 20.24 -2.92
CA GLY A 307 39.57 21.15 -3.86
C GLY A 307 40.48 22.33 -4.20
N PRO A 308 40.38 22.90 -5.42
CA PRO A 308 41.09 24.11 -5.77
C PRO A 308 40.48 25.26 -4.97
N GLY A 309 41.29 25.89 -4.13
CA GLY A 309 40.92 27.12 -3.44
C GLY A 309 40.49 28.20 -4.44
N ILE A 310 39.27 28.71 -4.25
CA ILE A 310 38.81 30.00 -4.75
C ILE A 310 39.47 31.15 -4.00
#